data_AF-A0AAN5BV66-F1
#
_entry.id   AF-A0AAN5BV66-F1
#
_cell.length_a   1.000
_cell.length_b   1.000
_cell.length_c   1.000
_cell.angle_alpha   90.00
_cell.angle_beta   90.00
_cell.angle_gamma   90.00
#
_symmetry.space_group_name_H-M   'P 1'
#
loop_
_entity.id
_entity.type
_entity.pdbx_description
1 polymer ?
#
loop_
_entity_poly.entity_id
_entity_poly.type
_entity_poly.pdbx_seq_one_letter_code
_entity_poly.pdbx_strand_id
1 'polypeptide(L)'
;MSSREVAMEALALAATCYGKMHKYIDDPSYSQAESLYSSTSLLEILSKVRADKQFNGLFGTPGDNNMDTILRHHEAALLNHWNAWKIEDPVKQFRESQELAVALLAATQSQTSDKYDFFLVHTLTTSHAVRILLPLIPTRFQYALVRQWWLLTLVVYIAQLRPEIKLEQIEDYELKGRDWKWTAQKAVKGEHSTDAHYVKAIRACKEAAATWGDPEQYYLKAAVKFGEEFNGWGGFV
;
A
#
# COMPACT_ATOMS: atom_id res chain seq x y z
N MET A 1 13.61 -17.98 2.72
CA MET A 1 13.86 -17.23 3.96
C MET A 1 12.83 -17.67 4.98
N SER A 2 13.24 -18.49 5.95
CA SER A 2 12.42 -18.88 7.09
C SER A 2 13.32 -18.87 8.33
N SER A 3 13.81 -17.69 8.72
CA SER A 3 14.60 -17.54 9.95
C SER A 3 13.68 -17.11 11.08
N ARG A 4 13.65 -17.94 12.12
CA ARG A 4 12.86 -17.68 13.33
C ARG A 4 13.41 -16.49 14.10
N GLU A 5 14.73 -16.35 14.12
CA GLU A 5 15.48 -15.30 14.82
C GLU A 5 15.08 -13.93 14.27
N VAL A 6 15.14 -13.75 12.95
CA VAL A 6 14.74 -12.50 12.29
C VAL A 6 13.27 -12.18 12.54
N ALA A 7 12.39 -13.18 12.53
CA ALA A 7 10.98 -12.97 12.84
C ALA A 7 10.77 -12.52 14.30
N MET A 8 11.47 -13.13 15.25
CA MET A 8 11.41 -12.75 16.66
C MET A 8 11.96 -11.35 16.91
N GLU A 9 13.09 -11.00 16.29
CA GLU A 9 13.67 -9.66 16.36
C GLU A 9 12.75 -8.59 15.77
N ALA A 10 12.13 -8.87 14.61
CA ALA A 10 11.17 -7.96 13.99
C ALA A 10 9.93 -7.73 14.87
N LEU A 11 9.39 -8.79 15.49
CA LEU A 11 8.27 -8.68 16.42
C LEU A 11 8.64 -7.94 17.71
N ALA A 12 9.85 -8.19 18.25
CA ALA A 12 10.37 -7.46 19.41
C ALA A 12 10.53 -5.96 19.11
N LEU A 13 11.10 -5.63 17.94
CA LEU A 13 11.22 -4.25 17.50
C LEU A 13 9.84 -3.59 17.38
N ALA A 14 8.88 -4.25 16.71
CA ALA A 14 7.51 -3.75 16.59
C ALA A 14 6.84 -3.50 17.95
N ALA A 15 7.05 -4.39 18.93
CA ALA A 15 6.51 -4.25 20.29
C ALA A 15 7.13 -3.08 21.09
N THR A 16 8.34 -2.62 20.73
CA THR A 16 9.04 -1.53 21.41
C THR A 16 8.97 -0.19 20.68
N CYS A 17 8.65 -0.19 19.38
CA CYS A 17 8.52 1.01 18.55
C CYS A 17 7.14 1.66 18.65
N TYR A 18 6.78 2.11 19.86
CA TYR A 18 5.51 2.77 20.14
C TYR A 18 5.53 4.25 19.72
N GLY A 19 5.32 4.52 18.43
CA GLY A 19 5.30 5.87 17.86
C GLY A 19 3.94 6.57 17.96
N LYS A 20 3.86 7.90 17.81
CA LYS A 20 2.64 8.73 18.02
C LYS A 20 1.38 8.27 17.28
N MET A 21 1.53 7.50 16.20
CA MET A 21 0.43 6.91 15.42
C MET A 21 -0.38 5.87 16.21
N HIS A 22 0.17 5.31 17.30
CA HIS A 22 -0.53 4.31 18.11
C HIS A 22 -1.87 4.81 18.65
N LYS A 23 -1.98 6.12 18.91
CA LYS A 23 -3.18 6.74 19.50
C LYS A 23 -4.46 6.44 18.71
N TYR A 24 -4.35 6.31 17.39
CA TYR A 24 -5.51 6.01 16.52
C TYR A 24 -6.08 4.61 16.75
N ILE A 25 -5.31 3.72 17.38
CA ILE A 25 -5.70 2.34 17.65
C ILE A 25 -5.99 2.13 19.13
N ASP A 26 -5.20 2.76 20.00
CA ASP A 26 -5.36 2.62 21.45
C ASP A 26 -6.58 3.37 21.98
N ASP A 27 -6.92 4.50 21.35
CA ASP A 27 -8.14 5.24 21.65
C ASP A 27 -9.21 4.97 20.57
N PRO A 28 -10.26 4.19 20.89
CA PRO A 28 -11.28 3.82 19.91
C PRO A 28 -12.08 5.01 19.40
N SER A 29 -12.09 6.16 20.10
CA SER A 29 -12.83 7.35 19.68
C SER A 29 -12.39 7.85 18.30
N TYR A 30 -11.12 7.68 17.94
CA TYR A 30 -10.62 8.03 16.61
C TYR A 30 -11.24 7.16 15.51
N SER A 31 -11.42 5.86 15.77
CA SER A 31 -11.97 4.90 14.81
C SER A 31 -13.50 4.88 14.76
N GLN A 32 -14.17 5.42 15.78
CA GLN A 32 -15.62 5.48 15.92
C GLN A 32 -16.22 6.82 15.52
N ALA A 33 -15.38 7.83 15.26
CA ALA A 33 -15.85 9.13 14.80
C ALA A 33 -16.58 9.00 13.46
N GLU A 34 -17.77 9.61 13.36
CA GLU A 34 -18.56 9.61 12.13
C GLU A 34 -17.81 10.30 10.99
N SER A 35 -17.77 9.65 9.84
CA SER A 35 -17.31 10.25 8.59
C SER A 35 -18.48 10.92 7.87
N LEU A 36 -18.18 11.96 7.10
CA LEU A 36 -19.16 12.71 6.30
C LEU A 36 -19.77 11.88 5.15
N TYR A 37 -19.14 10.75 4.83
CA TYR A 37 -19.59 9.80 3.82
C TYR A 37 -19.08 8.40 4.18
N SER A 38 -19.62 7.37 3.51
CA SER A 38 -19.14 6.00 3.62
C SER A 38 -18.98 5.37 2.24
N SER A 39 -18.02 4.47 2.09
CA SER A 39 -17.88 3.63 0.90
C SER A 39 -17.34 2.25 1.29
N THR A 40 -17.77 1.23 0.54
CA THR A 40 -17.20 -0.12 0.61
C THR A 40 -15.97 -0.28 -0.29
N SER A 41 -15.71 0.69 -1.19
CA SER A 41 -14.59 0.69 -2.13
C SER A 41 -13.47 1.63 -1.68
N LEU A 42 -12.30 1.06 -1.41
CA LEU A 42 -11.11 1.85 -1.07
C LEU A 42 -10.64 2.74 -2.24
N LEU A 43 -10.83 2.30 -3.49
CA LEU A 43 -10.51 3.09 -4.67
C LEU A 43 -11.39 4.34 -4.77
N GLU A 44 -12.69 4.20 -4.47
CA GLU A 44 -13.61 5.35 -4.40
C GLU A 44 -13.17 6.33 -3.30
N ILE A 45 -12.72 5.82 -2.16
CA ILE A 45 -12.20 6.66 -1.07
C ILE A 45 -10.95 7.41 -1.54
N LEU A 46 -9.97 6.76 -2.17
CA LEU A 46 -8.78 7.46 -2.68
C LEU A 46 -9.12 8.50 -3.75
N SER A 47 -10.11 8.24 -4.61
CA SER A 47 -10.63 9.24 -5.54
C SER A 47 -11.18 10.48 -4.83
N LYS A 48 -11.94 10.28 -3.73
CA LYS A 48 -12.41 11.38 -2.88
C LYS A 48 -11.27 12.09 -2.16
N VAL A 49 -10.26 11.37 -1.66
CA VAL A 49 -9.05 11.97 -1.04
C VAL A 49 -8.32 12.86 -2.05
N ARG A 50 -8.16 12.40 -3.30
CA ARG A 50 -7.54 13.17 -4.38
C ARG A 50 -8.34 14.43 -4.73
N ALA A 51 -9.67 14.36 -4.67
CA ALA A 51 -10.55 15.49 -4.93
C ALA A 51 -10.71 16.46 -3.74
N ASP A 52 -10.33 16.05 -2.52
CA ASP A 52 -10.48 16.88 -1.33
C ASP A 52 -9.56 18.11 -1.40
N LYS A 53 -10.19 19.28 -1.42
CA LYS A 53 -9.51 20.58 -1.52
C LYS A 53 -8.72 20.93 -0.26
N GLN A 54 -9.01 20.31 0.88
CA GLN A 54 -8.28 20.52 2.13
C GLN A 54 -6.82 20.09 2.05
N PHE A 55 -6.47 19.21 1.10
CA PHE A 55 -5.09 18.80 0.85
C PHE A 55 -4.44 19.50 -0.36
N ASN A 56 -5.09 20.51 -0.95
CA ASN A 56 -4.53 21.23 -2.10
C ASN A 56 -3.45 22.22 -1.65
N GLY A 57 -2.32 22.24 -2.37
CA GLY A 57 -1.24 23.21 -2.15
C GLY A 57 -0.51 23.06 -0.82
N LEU A 58 -0.70 21.94 -0.08
CA LEU A 58 -0.02 21.71 1.20
C LEU A 58 1.48 21.53 1.05
N PHE A 59 1.91 20.92 -0.06
CA PHE A 59 3.29 20.50 -0.27
C PHE A 59 3.73 20.85 -1.69
N GLY A 60 4.95 21.35 -1.82
CA GLY A 60 5.57 21.59 -3.12
C GLY A 60 6.15 20.32 -3.75
N THR A 61 6.47 19.32 -2.93
CA THR A 61 7.15 18.08 -3.34
C THR A 61 6.67 16.88 -2.54
N PRO A 62 6.73 15.66 -3.11
CA PRO A 62 6.45 14.43 -2.37
C PRO A 62 7.53 14.12 -1.32
N GLY A 63 7.18 13.37 -0.27
CA GLY A 63 8.16 12.91 0.74
C GLY A 63 7.56 12.56 2.09
N ASP A 64 8.34 11.85 2.92
CA ASP A 64 7.98 11.50 4.30
C ASP A 64 7.84 12.71 5.23
N ASN A 65 8.61 13.77 5.00
CA ASN A 65 8.50 15.03 5.75
C ASN A 65 7.08 15.61 5.74
N ASN A 66 6.27 15.30 4.72
CA ASN A 66 4.88 15.74 4.64
C ASN A 66 3.95 15.04 5.65
N MET A 67 4.31 13.84 6.11
CA MET A 67 3.46 13.02 6.99
C MET A 67 3.18 13.72 8.34
N ASP A 68 4.18 14.37 8.92
CA ASP A 68 4.03 15.08 10.19
C ASP A 68 3.04 16.26 10.06
N THR A 69 3.12 17.01 8.95
CA THR A 69 2.18 18.10 8.65
C THR A 69 0.75 17.58 8.51
N ILE A 70 0.55 16.47 7.81
CA ILE A 70 -0.79 15.86 7.65
C ILE A 70 -1.36 15.49 9.02
N LEU A 71 -0.58 14.77 9.83
CA LEU A 71 -1.01 14.25 11.13
C LEU A 71 -1.21 15.34 12.18
N ARG A 72 -0.53 16.48 12.08
CA ARG A 72 -0.69 17.59 13.02
C ARG A 72 -1.74 18.62 12.61
N HIS A 73 -1.81 18.93 11.32
CA HIS A 73 -2.57 20.08 10.83
C HIS A 73 -3.79 19.71 10.00
N HIS A 74 -3.86 18.47 9.49
CA HIS A 74 -4.96 17.97 8.66
C HIS A 74 -5.54 16.64 9.17
N GLU A 75 -5.37 16.36 10.46
CA GLU A 75 -5.81 15.13 11.11
C GLU A 75 -7.30 14.87 10.91
N ALA A 76 -8.16 15.88 11.14
CA ALA A 76 -9.60 15.71 10.99
C ALA A 76 -10.01 15.31 9.55
N ALA A 77 -9.39 15.90 8.53
CA ALA A 77 -9.63 15.56 7.14
C ALA A 77 -9.14 14.13 6.82
N LEU A 78 -7.94 13.77 7.31
CA LEU A 78 -7.41 12.41 7.19
C LEU A 78 -8.36 11.38 7.82
N LEU A 79 -8.80 11.63 9.04
CA LEU A 79 -9.66 10.72 9.80
C LEU A 79 -11.05 10.58 9.18
N ASN A 80 -11.58 11.65 8.58
CA ASN A 80 -12.83 11.58 7.81
C ASN A 80 -12.73 10.54 6.68
N HIS A 81 -11.64 10.53 5.91
CA HIS A 81 -11.41 9.52 4.87
C HIS A 81 -11.06 8.14 5.43
N TRP A 82 -10.33 8.09 6.55
CA TRP A 82 -10.02 6.84 7.22
C TRP A 82 -11.30 6.13 7.67
N ASN A 83 -12.21 6.84 8.36
CA ASN A 83 -13.46 6.29 8.88
C ASN A 83 -14.53 6.05 7.81
N ALA A 84 -14.38 6.61 6.61
CA ALA A 84 -15.29 6.36 5.51
C ALA A 84 -15.29 4.91 4.99
N TRP A 85 -14.27 4.10 5.30
CA TRP A 85 -14.23 2.71 4.84
C TRP A 85 -15.17 1.81 5.66
N LYS A 86 -16.29 1.44 5.03
CA LYS A 86 -17.27 0.51 5.58
C LYS A 86 -16.92 -0.92 5.16
N ILE A 87 -16.59 -1.77 6.14
CA ILE A 87 -16.28 -3.18 5.91
C ILE A 87 -17.55 -4.01 6.16
N GLU A 88 -18.13 -4.56 5.10
CA GLU A 88 -19.32 -5.41 5.09
C GLU A 88 -18.98 -6.86 4.72
N ASP A 89 -18.06 -7.05 3.76
CA ASP A 89 -17.49 -8.34 3.38
C ASP A 89 -15.97 -8.30 3.62
N PRO A 90 -15.50 -8.67 4.84
CA PRO A 90 -14.11 -8.52 5.23
C PRO A 90 -13.14 -9.26 4.32
N VAL A 91 -13.51 -10.43 3.81
CA VAL A 91 -12.60 -11.26 3.00
C VAL A 91 -12.46 -10.65 1.61
N LYS A 92 -13.58 -10.31 0.96
CA LYS A 92 -13.57 -9.67 -0.36
C LYS A 92 -12.87 -8.32 -0.30
N GLN A 93 -13.22 -7.47 0.67
CA GLN A 93 -12.65 -6.13 0.76
C GLN A 93 -11.18 -6.16 1.20
N PHE A 94 -10.75 -7.18 1.96
CA PHE A 94 -9.33 -7.38 2.22
C PHE A 94 -8.57 -7.82 0.95
N ARG A 95 -9.14 -8.65 0.09
CA ARG A 95 -8.57 -8.94 -1.25
C ARG A 95 -8.43 -7.65 -2.08
N GLU A 96 -9.50 -6.88 -2.20
CA GLU A 96 -9.52 -5.62 -2.95
C GLU A 96 -8.50 -4.61 -2.40
N SER A 97 -8.23 -4.62 -1.09
CA SER A 97 -7.17 -3.80 -0.49
C SER A 97 -5.76 -4.17 -0.97
N GLN A 98 -5.51 -5.44 -1.29
CA GLN A 98 -4.24 -5.91 -1.84
C GLN A 98 -4.12 -5.50 -3.33
N GLU A 99 -5.21 -5.60 -4.09
CA GLU A 99 -5.29 -5.13 -5.48
C GLU A 99 -5.00 -3.61 -5.55
N LEU A 100 -5.60 -2.82 -4.66
CA LEU A 100 -5.33 -1.39 -4.54
C LEU A 100 -3.85 -1.10 -4.23
N ALA A 101 -3.24 -1.87 -3.32
CA ALA A 101 -1.84 -1.67 -2.96
C ALA A 101 -0.90 -1.91 -4.15
N VAL A 102 -1.25 -2.86 -5.02
CA VAL A 102 -0.56 -3.09 -6.31
C VAL A 102 -0.79 -1.91 -7.26
N ALA A 103 -2.04 -1.42 -7.37
CA ALA A 103 -2.36 -0.25 -8.18
C ALA A 103 -1.57 0.99 -7.77
N LEU A 104 -1.44 1.24 -6.47
CA LEU A 104 -0.67 2.37 -5.95
C LEU A 104 0.79 2.35 -6.38
N LEU A 105 1.39 1.17 -6.56
CA LEU A 105 2.76 1.04 -7.07
C LEU A 105 2.82 1.09 -8.60
N ALA A 106 1.99 0.30 -9.29
CA ALA A 106 2.15 0.00 -10.70
C ALA A 106 1.29 0.86 -11.65
N ALA A 107 0.29 1.58 -11.13
CA ALA A 107 -0.65 2.41 -11.89
C ALA A 107 -0.55 3.92 -11.57
N THR A 108 0.48 4.35 -10.86
CA THR A 108 0.74 5.76 -10.51
C THR A 108 2.01 6.32 -11.14
N GLN A 109 2.86 5.46 -11.71
CA GLN A 109 4.06 5.83 -12.46
C GLN A 109 3.66 6.73 -13.67
N SER A 110 4.55 7.66 -14.08
CA SER A 110 4.41 8.61 -15.20
C SER A 110 3.86 10.02 -14.88
N GLN A 111 3.40 10.33 -13.67
CA GLN A 111 2.79 11.66 -13.42
C GLN A 111 3.75 12.78 -12.99
N THR A 112 4.86 12.44 -12.34
CA THR A 112 5.80 13.44 -11.78
C THR A 112 7.27 13.08 -12.00
N SER A 113 7.56 11.80 -12.26
CA SER A 113 8.89 11.25 -12.45
C SER A 113 8.78 9.94 -13.22
N ASP A 114 9.83 9.59 -13.97
CA ASP A 114 9.93 8.28 -14.62
C ASP A 114 10.23 7.15 -13.61
N LYS A 115 10.56 7.51 -12.36
CA LYS A 115 10.90 6.57 -11.27
C LYS A 115 9.67 6.08 -10.52
N TYR A 116 9.77 4.89 -9.95
CA TYR A 116 8.77 4.35 -9.03
C TYR A 116 8.85 5.03 -7.66
N ASP A 117 7.71 5.20 -7.02
CA ASP A 117 7.61 5.86 -5.73
C ASP A 117 8.01 4.90 -4.60
N PHE A 118 9.03 5.29 -3.83
CA PHE A 118 9.52 4.48 -2.72
C PHE A 118 8.51 4.36 -1.59
N PHE A 119 7.70 5.37 -1.31
CA PHE A 119 6.73 5.28 -0.22
C PHE A 119 5.50 4.48 -0.64
N LEU A 120 5.09 4.54 -1.90
CA LEU A 120 3.96 3.73 -2.39
C LEU A 120 4.26 2.23 -2.40
N VAL A 121 5.51 1.80 -2.65
CA VAL A 121 5.89 0.37 -2.52
C VAL A 121 5.69 -0.15 -1.08
N HIS A 122 5.76 0.72 -0.08
CA HIS A 122 5.52 0.35 1.32
C HIS A 122 4.06 0.02 1.58
N THR A 123 3.11 0.63 0.84
CA THR A 123 1.70 0.24 0.95
C THR A 123 1.49 -1.21 0.51
N LEU A 124 2.11 -1.64 -0.59
CA LEU A 124 2.09 -3.02 -1.08
C LEU A 124 2.81 -4.00 -0.14
N THR A 125 4.04 -3.69 0.25
CA THR A 125 4.85 -4.62 1.05
C THR A 125 4.33 -4.77 2.48
N THR A 126 3.77 -3.73 3.08
CA THR A 126 3.06 -3.83 4.36
C THR A 126 1.70 -4.51 4.21
N SER A 127 0.99 -4.32 3.10
CA SER A 127 -0.25 -5.08 2.80
C SER A 127 0.03 -6.59 2.76
N HIS A 128 1.13 -6.99 2.11
CA HIS A 128 1.61 -8.37 2.12
C HIS A 128 1.92 -8.86 3.54
N ALA A 129 2.66 -8.07 4.34
CA ALA A 129 2.97 -8.43 5.73
C ALA A 129 1.70 -8.61 6.57
N VAL A 130 0.73 -7.72 6.46
CA VAL A 130 -0.58 -7.84 7.14
C VAL A 130 -1.26 -9.14 6.75
N ARG A 131 -1.32 -9.50 5.46
CA ARG A 131 -1.93 -10.76 5.01
C ARG A 131 -1.25 -12.01 5.59
N ILE A 132 0.07 -11.99 5.72
CA ILE A 132 0.84 -13.09 6.32
C ILE A 132 0.60 -13.18 7.84
N LEU A 133 0.53 -12.04 8.52
CA LEU A 133 0.38 -12.00 9.98
C LEU A 133 -1.06 -12.22 10.43
N LEU A 134 -2.06 -11.81 9.64
CA LEU A 134 -3.47 -11.81 10.04
C LEU A 134 -3.94 -13.15 10.63
N PRO A 135 -3.63 -14.33 10.04
CA PRO A 135 -4.04 -15.63 10.58
C PRO A 135 -3.37 -15.99 11.92
N LEU A 136 -2.25 -15.34 12.26
CA LEU A 136 -1.48 -15.56 13.49
C LEU A 136 -1.91 -14.60 14.62
N ILE A 137 -2.63 -13.53 14.27
CA ILE A 137 -3.08 -12.50 15.20
C ILE A 137 -4.46 -12.85 15.76
N PRO A 138 -4.70 -12.76 17.08
CA PRO A 138 -6.02 -12.98 17.67
C PRO A 138 -7.09 -12.11 17.00
N THR A 139 -8.28 -12.68 16.73
CA THR A 139 -9.37 -12.06 15.97
C THR A 139 -9.72 -10.64 16.43
N ARG A 140 -9.70 -10.40 17.75
CA ARG A 140 -9.98 -9.07 18.33
C ARG A 140 -9.04 -7.95 17.85
N PHE A 141 -7.86 -8.29 17.34
CA PHE A 141 -6.85 -7.33 16.86
C PHE A 141 -6.75 -7.27 15.33
N GLN A 142 -7.34 -8.21 14.60
CA GLN A 142 -7.24 -8.29 13.15
C GLN A 142 -7.86 -7.06 12.47
N TYR A 143 -9.04 -6.63 12.93
CA TYR A 143 -9.72 -5.44 12.40
C TYR A 143 -8.85 -4.18 12.57
N ALA A 144 -8.33 -3.96 13.78
CA ALA A 144 -7.46 -2.83 14.08
C ALA A 144 -6.20 -2.83 13.21
N LEU A 145 -5.57 -4.00 12.99
CA LEU A 145 -4.39 -4.12 12.13
C LEU A 145 -4.67 -3.74 10.67
N VAL A 146 -5.80 -4.17 10.11
CA VAL A 146 -6.22 -3.79 8.74
C VAL A 146 -6.49 -2.28 8.66
N ARG A 147 -7.12 -1.71 9.70
CA ARG A 147 -7.37 -0.26 9.82
C ARG A 147 -6.07 0.54 9.92
N GLN A 148 -5.04 0.02 10.61
CA GLN A 148 -3.71 0.64 10.68
C GLN A 148 -3.05 0.72 9.32
N TRP A 149 -3.08 -0.38 8.57
CA TRP A 149 -2.57 -0.40 7.21
C TRP A 149 -3.31 0.60 6.31
N TRP A 150 -4.62 0.73 6.50
CA TRP A 150 -5.39 1.72 5.75
C TRP A 150 -5.00 3.16 6.11
N LEU A 151 -4.76 3.46 7.39
CA LEU A 151 -4.27 4.76 7.83
C LEU A 151 -2.90 5.08 7.22
N LEU A 152 -1.96 4.12 7.26
CA LEU A 152 -0.65 4.24 6.61
C LEU A 152 -0.81 4.56 5.11
N THR A 153 -1.69 3.83 4.43
CA THR A 153 -1.95 4.01 3.00
C THR A 153 -2.45 5.42 2.68
N LEU A 154 -3.40 5.95 3.46
CA LEU A 154 -3.90 7.31 3.30
C LEU A 154 -2.83 8.37 3.54
N VAL A 155 -2.06 8.24 4.63
CA VAL A 155 -1.00 9.19 4.98
C VAL A 155 0.07 9.21 3.89
N VAL A 156 0.51 8.04 3.42
CA VAL A 156 1.48 7.92 2.33
C VAL A 156 0.90 8.51 1.04
N TYR A 157 -0.32 8.16 0.67
CA TYR A 157 -0.94 8.66 -0.56
C TYR A 157 -1.04 10.19 -0.59
N ILE A 158 -1.42 10.80 0.54
CA ILE A 158 -1.49 12.27 0.67
C ILE A 158 -0.07 12.88 0.65
N ALA A 159 0.88 12.29 1.37
CA ALA A 159 2.27 12.75 1.44
C ALA A 159 2.99 12.68 0.08
N GLN A 160 2.60 11.73 -0.78
CA GLN A 160 3.07 11.57 -2.16
C GLN A 160 2.25 12.39 -3.17
N LEU A 161 1.50 13.40 -2.71
CA LEU A 161 0.71 14.32 -3.54
C LEU A 161 -0.47 13.69 -4.28
N ARG A 162 -1.00 12.56 -3.78
CA ARG A 162 -2.24 11.92 -4.24
C ARG A 162 -2.21 11.64 -5.75
N PRO A 163 -1.21 10.87 -6.25
CA PRO A 163 -1.10 10.59 -7.68
C PRO A 163 -2.38 9.93 -8.19
N GLU A 164 -2.79 10.25 -9.42
CA GLU A 164 -3.91 9.57 -10.06
C GLU A 164 -3.58 8.08 -10.23
N ILE A 165 -4.58 7.22 -10.05
CA ILE A 165 -4.42 5.76 -10.22
C ILE A 165 -5.05 5.41 -11.57
N LYS A 166 -4.23 5.07 -12.56
CA LYS A 166 -4.67 4.72 -13.92
C LYS A 166 -4.58 3.20 -14.11
N LEU A 167 -5.64 2.49 -13.75
CA LEU A 167 -5.67 1.02 -13.70
C LEU A 167 -5.35 0.38 -15.06
N GLU A 168 -5.62 1.09 -16.14
CA GLU A 168 -5.34 0.73 -17.52
C GLU A 168 -3.84 0.46 -17.73
N GLN A 169 -2.95 1.13 -16.97
CA GLN A 169 -1.51 0.86 -16.99
C GLN A 169 -1.15 -0.57 -16.58
N ILE A 170 -2.03 -1.25 -15.82
CA ILE A 170 -1.87 -2.65 -15.43
C ILE A 170 -2.75 -3.53 -16.32
N GLU A 171 -4.02 -3.17 -16.48
CA GLU A 171 -5.01 -4.00 -17.18
C GLU A 171 -4.64 -4.25 -18.64
N ASP A 172 -4.15 -3.22 -19.34
CA ASP A 172 -3.77 -3.28 -20.75
C ASP A 172 -2.31 -3.71 -20.98
N TYR A 173 -1.57 -4.01 -19.90
CA TYR A 173 -0.16 -4.33 -20.01
C TYR A 173 0.06 -5.70 -20.68
N GLU A 174 0.75 -5.71 -21.82
CA GLU A 174 0.99 -6.92 -22.59
C GLU A 174 2.08 -7.80 -21.99
N LEU A 175 1.74 -9.03 -21.61
CA LEU A 175 2.71 -9.96 -21.04
C LEU A 175 3.76 -10.48 -22.04
N LYS A 176 3.45 -10.53 -23.34
CA LYS A 176 4.38 -10.99 -24.39
C LYS A 176 5.08 -12.33 -24.03
N GLY A 177 4.34 -13.25 -23.43
CA GLY A 177 4.84 -14.57 -23.00
C GLY A 177 5.59 -14.61 -21.66
N ARG A 178 5.72 -13.47 -20.96
CA ARG A 178 6.34 -13.39 -19.63
C ARG A 178 5.38 -13.91 -18.56
N ASP A 179 5.89 -14.78 -17.69
CA ASP A 179 5.14 -15.49 -16.66
C ASP A 179 5.79 -15.36 -15.29
N TRP A 180 5.31 -16.11 -14.30
CA TRP A 180 5.87 -16.13 -12.95
C TRP A 180 7.30 -16.72 -12.88
N LYS A 181 7.75 -17.46 -13.90
CA LYS A 181 9.14 -17.92 -14.00
C LYS A 181 10.03 -16.77 -14.45
N TRP A 182 9.58 -16.00 -15.44
CA TRP A 182 10.27 -14.79 -15.88
C TRP A 182 10.40 -13.77 -14.73
N THR A 183 9.30 -13.46 -14.02
CA THR A 183 9.35 -12.48 -12.92
C THR A 183 10.27 -12.93 -11.79
N ALA A 184 10.27 -14.23 -11.45
CA ALA A 184 11.19 -14.78 -10.46
C ALA A 184 12.65 -14.64 -10.89
N GLN A 185 12.98 -14.94 -12.15
CA GLN A 185 14.34 -14.77 -12.69
C GLN A 185 14.74 -13.29 -12.69
N LYS A 186 13.87 -12.40 -13.15
CA LYS A 186 14.10 -10.95 -13.17
C LYS A 186 14.32 -10.40 -11.76
N ALA A 187 13.57 -10.89 -10.76
CA ALA A 187 13.73 -10.48 -9.37
C ALA A 187 15.06 -10.92 -8.76
N VAL A 188 15.48 -12.19 -8.95
CA VAL A 188 16.64 -12.75 -8.21
C VAL A 188 17.95 -12.74 -8.99
N LYS A 189 17.91 -12.51 -10.31
CA LYS A 189 19.10 -12.46 -11.18
C LYS A 189 19.18 -11.21 -12.05
N GLY A 190 18.15 -10.35 -12.04
CA GLY A 190 18.15 -9.11 -12.79
C GLY A 190 19.08 -8.05 -12.18
N GLU A 191 19.22 -6.95 -12.90
CA GLU A 191 20.05 -5.79 -12.52
C GLU A 191 19.73 -5.25 -11.12
N HIS A 192 18.44 -5.24 -10.75
CA HIS A 192 17.97 -4.72 -9.46
C HIS A 192 17.78 -5.80 -8.39
N SER A 193 18.39 -6.98 -8.56
CA SER A 193 18.22 -8.12 -7.64
C SER A 193 18.77 -7.89 -6.22
N THR A 194 19.63 -6.88 -6.04
CA THR A 194 20.16 -6.47 -4.73
C THR A 194 19.29 -5.41 -4.05
N ASP A 195 18.30 -4.84 -4.74
CA ASP A 195 17.34 -3.92 -4.14
C ASP A 195 16.22 -4.71 -3.45
N ALA A 196 16.19 -4.65 -2.12
CA ALA A 196 15.23 -5.40 -1.33
C ALA A 196 13.77 -4.99 -1.59
N HIS A 197 13.48 -3.71 -1.85
CA HIS A 197 12.12 -3.23 -2.08
C HIS A 197 11.60 -3.71 -3.43
N TYR A 198 12.46 -3.69 -4.45
CA TYR A 198 12.17 -4.20 -5.78
C TYR A 198 11.83 -5.70 -5.72
N VAL A 199 12.67 -6.51 -5.07
CA VAL A 199 12.44 -7.94 -4.93
C VAL A 199 11.17 -8.22 -4.12
N LYS A 200 10.94 -7.49 -3.02
CA LYS A 200 9.74 -7.65 -2.18
C LYS A 200 8.46 -7.29 -2.92
N ALA A 201 8.45 -6.27 -3.76
CA ALA A 201 7.28 -5.87 -4.54
C ALA A 201 6.85 -6.99 -5.52
N ILE A 202 7.79 -7.53 -6.30
CA ILE A 202 7.52 -8.66 -7.21
C ILE A 202 7.02 -9.88 -6.43
N ARG A 203 7.65 -10.16 -5.28
CA ARG A 203 7.21 -11.27 -4.40
C ARG A 203 5.81 -11.04 -3.86
N ALA A 204 5.48 -9.83 -3.41
CA ALA A 204 4.16 -9.49 -2.87
C ALA A 204 3.05 -9.74 -3.90
N CYS A 205 3.24 -9.31 -5.16
CA CYS A 205 2.30 -9.61 -6.25
C CYS A 205 2.13 -11.12 -6.47
N LYS A 206 3.24 -11.87 -6.53
CA LYS A 206 3.20 -13.34 -6.71
C LYS A 206 2.43 -14.04 -5.58
N GLU A 207 2.67 -13.63 -4.34
CA GLU A 207 2.01 -14.24 -3.18
C GLU A 207 0.54 -13.84 -3.08
N ALA A 208 0.17 -12.64 -3.52
CA ALA A 208 -1.23 -12.23 -3.61
C ALA A 208 -1.98 -13.06 -4.67
N ALA A 209 -1.40 -13.20 -5.87
CA ALA A 209 -1.92 -14.05 -6.94
C ALA A 209 -2.13 -15.51 -6.48
N ALA A 210 -1.17 -16.06 -5.76
CA ALA A 210 -1.26 -17.43 -5.22
C ALA A 210 -2.36 -17.59 -4.16
N THR A 211 -2.65 -16.54 -3.39
CA THR A 211 -3.67 -16.58 -2.33
C THR A 211 -5.07 -16.39 -2.87
N TRP A 212 -5.24 -15.44 -3.79
CA TRP A 212 -6.55 -14.96 -4.24
C TRP A 212 -6.98 -15.49 -5.60
N GLY A 213 -6.06 -16.12 -6.33
CA GLY A 213 -6.21 -16.35 -7.77
C GLY A 213 -5.86 -15.10 -8.57
N ASP A 214 -5.66 -15.28 -9.88
CA ASP A 214 -5.30 -14.20 -10.80
C ASP A 214 -5.86 -14.46 -12.22
N PRO A 215 -7.19 -14.63 -12.38
CA PRO A 215 -7.79 -15.02 -13.65
C PRO A 215 -7.52 -14.02 -14.77
N GLU A 216 -7.56 -12.71 -14.46
CA GLU A 216 -7.27 -11.62 -15.39
C GLU A 216 -5.77 -11.27 -15.47
N GLN A 217 -4.93 -12.05 -14.79
CA GLN A 217 -3.48 -11.87 -14.71
C GLN A 217 -3.08 -10.48 -14.18
N TYR A 218 -3.92 -9.83 -13.39
CA TYR A 218 -3.71 -8.49 -12.84
C TYR A 218 -2.39 -8.40 -12.05
N TYR A 219 -2.17 -9.34 -11.13
CA TYR A 219 -0.95 -9.35 -10.32
C TYR A 219 0.28 -9.68 -11.17
N LEU A 220 0.16 -10.59 -12.14
CA LEU A 220 1.24 -10.93 -13.06
C LEU A 220 1.61 -9.75 -13.95
N LYS A 221 0.63 -9.06 -14.54
CA LYS A 221 0.82 -7.86 -15.37
C LYS A 221 1.53 -6.77 -14.58
N ALA A 222 1.06 -6.47 -13.37
CA ALA A 222 1.71 -5.50 -12.50
C ALA A 222 3.16 -5.89 -12.15
N ALA A 223 3.41 -7.16 -11.84
CA ALA A 223 4.74 -7.66 -11.52
C ALA A 223 5.70 -7.64 -12.73
N VAL A 224 5.20 -7.94 -13.94
CA VAL A 224 5.99 -7.87 -15.17
C VAL A 224 6.31 -6.43 -15.53
N LYS A 225 5.30 -5.55 -15.53
CA LYS A 225 5.48 -4.10 -15.74
C LYS A 225 6.52 -3.54 -14.79
N PHE A 226 6.32 -3.74 -13.49
CA PHE A 226 7.26 -3.28 -12.46
C PHE A 226 8.66 -3.88 -12.66
N GLY A 227 8.77 -5.19 -12.90
CA GLY A 227 10.06 -5.83 -13.12
C GLY A 227 10.80 -5.32 -14.37
N GLU A 228 10.08 -4.94 -15.42
CA GLU A 228 10.68 -4.45 -16.67
C GLU A 228 11.02 -2.96 -16.61
N GLU A 229 10.10 -2.14 -16.13
CA GLU A 229 10.17 -0.68 -16.24
C GLU A 229 10.83 -0.02 -15.02
N PHE A 230 11.15 -0.79 -13.98
CA PHE A 230 11.85 -0.25 -12.83
C PHE A 230 13.22 0.31 -13.22
N ASN A 231 13.40 1.60 -13.01
CA ASN A 231 14.60 2.38 -13.31
C ASN A 231 15.13 3.12 -12.05
N GLY A 232 14.68 2.70 -10.87
CA GLY A 232 15.07 3.26 -9.58
C GLY A 232 13.91 3.89 -8.81
N TRP A 233 14.24 4.36 -7.60
CA TRP A 233 13.30 4.96 -6.66
C TRP A 233 13.28 6.49 -6.72
N GLY A 234 12.08 7.05 -6.65
CA GLY A 234 11.76 8.45 -6.42
C GLY A 234 10.76 8.59 -5.26
N GLY A 235 10.00 9.68 -5.23
CA GLY A 235 9.10 10.01 -4.11
C GLY A 235 9.81 10.66 -2.92
N PHE A 236 11.11 10.91 -3.05
CA PHE A 236 11.93 11.65 -2.10
C PHE A 236 12.30 13.03 -2.64
N VAL A 237 12.50 13.98 -1.74
CA VAL A 237 13.28 15.20 -1.96
C VAL A 237 14.37 15.30 -0.91
#